data_AF-W7WAL1-F1
#
_entry.id   AF-W7WAL1-F1
#
_cell.length_a   1.000
_cell.length_b   1.000
_cell.length_c   1.000
_cell.angle_alpha   90.00
_cell.angle_beta   90.00
_cell.angle_gamma   90.00
#
_symmetry.space_group_name_H-M   'P 1'
#
loop_
_entity.id
_entity.type
_entity.pdbx_description
1 polymer ?
#
loop_
_entity_poly.entity_id
_entity_poly.type
_entity_poly.pdbx_seq_one_letter_code
_entity_poly.pdbx_strand_id
1 'polypeptide(L)' 'MTPLSARHTVAARLYERGADEEQVGLLLGINGRSAVRELFPKHRPAMSDLVRELV' A
#
# COMPACT_ATOMS: atom_id res chain seq x y z
N MET A 1 11.89 11.05 13.57
CA MET A 1 10.61 10.67 12.91
C MET A 1 9.82 11.95 12.68
N THR A 2 9.35 12.21 11.46
CA THR A 2 8.50 13.40 11.17
C THR A 2 7.05 12.96 10.94
N PRO A 3 6.07 13.88 11.03
CA PRO A 3 4.66 13.57 10.73
C PRO A 3 4.46 12.98 9.33
N LEU A 4 5.24 13.45 8.36
CA LEU A 4 5.23 12.91 7.00
C LEU A 4 5.72 11.46 6.94
N SER A 5 6.83 11.14 7.63
CA SER A 5 7.35 9.77 7.71
C SER A 5 6.32 8.83 8.33
N ALA A 6 5.65 9.27 9.41
CA ALA A 6 4.65 8.48 10.10
C ALA A 6 3.45 8.15 9.19
N ARG A 7 2.94 9.16 8.48
CA ARG A 7 1.84 9.03 7.52
C ARG A 7 2.19 8.08 6.39
N HIS A 8 3.41 8.17 5.86
CA HIS A 8 3.90 7.26 4.83
C HIS A 8 3.99 5.81 5.33
N THR A 9 4.48 5.59 6.56
CA THR A 9 4.53 4.26 7.17
C THR A 9 3.14 3.66 7.38
N VAL A 10 2.17 4.45 7.83
CA VAL A 10 0.78 3.98 7.99
C VAL A 10 0.15 3.67 6.63
N ALA A 11 0.31 4.56 5.64
CA ALA A 11 -0.18 4.37 4.29
C ALA A 11 0.35 3.08 3.65
N ALA A 12 1.66 2.81 3.77
CA ALA A 12 2.28 1.58 3.26
C ALA A 12 1.66 0.32 3.88
N ARG A 13 1.51 0.29 5.22
CA ARG A 13 0.95 -0.86 5.94
C ARG A 13 -0.52 -1.12 5.63
N LEU A 14 -1.29 -0.06 5.36
CA LEU A 14 -2.68 -0.16 4.91
C LEU A 14 -2.72 -0.72 3.49
N TYR A 15 -1.90 -0.20 2.60
CA TYR A 15 -1.83 -0.64 1.21
C TYR A 15 -1.43 -2.12 1.09
N GLU A 16 -0.43 -2.57 1.86
CA GLU A 16 -0.02 -3.98 1.96
C GLU A 16 -1.15 -4.90 2.43
N ARG A 17 -2.02 -4.42 3.32
CA ARG A 17 -3.21 -5.16 3.79
C ARG A 17 -4.38 -5.12 2.83
N GLY A 18 -4.21 -4.51 1.66
CA GLY A 18 -5.25 -4.43 0.63
C GLY A 18 -6.24 -3.30 0.83
N ALA A 19 -5.89 -2.25 1.59
CA ALA A 19 -6.69 -1.03 1.64
C ALA A 19 -6.85 -0.40 0.25
N ASP A 20 -7.99 0.25 0.02
CA ASP A 20 -8.30 0.87 -1.25
C ASP A 20 -7.36 2.06 -1.56
N GLU A 21 -6.99 2.19 -2.83
CA GLU A 21 -6.04 3.20 -3.31
C GLU A 21 -6.55 4.63 -3.10
N GLU A 22 -7.85 4.86 -3.17
CA GLU A 22 -8.45 6.18 -2.90
C GLU A 22 -8.29 6.55 -1.43
N GLN A 23 -8.53 5.61 -0.52
CA GLN A 23 -8.38 5.81 0.93
C GLN A 23 -6.93 6.05 1.34
N VAL A 24 -5.99 5.31 0.73
CA VAL A 24 -4.55 5.52 0.93
C VAL A 24 -4.11 6.89 0.37
N GLY A 25 -4.68 7.30 -0.77
CA GLY A 25 -4.46 8.62 -1.37
C GLY A 25 -4.92 9.77 -0.47
N LEU A 26 -6.11 9.65 0.15
CA LEU A 26 -6.63 10.63 1.12
C LEU A 26 -5.67 10.81 2.30
N LEU A 27 -5.12 9.72 2.84
CA LEU A 27 -4.17 9.79 3.95
C LEU A 27 -2.91 10.56 3.58
N LEU A 28 -2.46 10.45 2.32
CA LEU A 28 -1.25 11.08 1.80
C LEU A 28 -1.46 12.47 1.20
N GLY A 29 -2.72 12.89 0.98
CA GLY A 29 -3.05 14.11 0.23
C GLY A 29 -2.77 13.98 -1.27
N ILE A 30 -2.82 12.77 -1.81
CA ILE A 30 -2.61 12.47 -3.23
C ILE A 30 -3.97 12.25 -3.91
N ASN A 31 -4.22 13.01 -4.97
CA ASN A 31 -5.39 12.81 -5.81
C ASN A 31 -5.03 11.88 -6.97
N GLY A 32 -5.44 10.62 -6.89
CA GLY A 32 -5.33 9.67 -8.00
C GLY A 32 -4.79 8.31 -7.60
N ARG A 33 -5.53 7.26 -7.97
CA ARG A 33 -5.18 5.85 -7.73
C ARG A 33 -3.84 5.45 -8.37
N SER A 34 -3.53 5.98 -9.55
CA SER A 34 -2.26 5.72 -10.25
C SER A 34 -1.05 6.20 -9.45
N ALA A 35 -1.11 7.41 -8.88
CA ALA A 35 -0.01 7.96 -8.08
C ALA A 35 0.24 7.15 -6.80
N VAL A 36 -0.82 6.60 -6.19
CA VAL A 36 -0.69 5.69 -5.04
C VAL A 36 0.00 4.37 -5.45
N ARG A 37 -0.33 3.82 -6.63
CA ARG A 37 0.32 2.60 -7.18
C ARG A 37 1.78 2.82 -7.56
N GLU A 38 2.12 4.01 -8.03
CA GLU A 38 3.51 4.39 -8.32
C GLU A 38 4.32 4.52 -7.03
N LEU A 39 3.73 5.07 -5.97
CA LEU A 39 4.37 5.23 -4.66
C LEU A 39 4.50 3.90 -3.91
N PHE A 40 3.49 3.03 -4.01
CA PHE A 40 3.48 1.70 -3.43
C PHE A 40 3.28 0.67 -4.54
N PRO A 41 4.34 0.29 -5.27
CA PRO A 41 4.23 -0.74 -6.28
C PRO A 41 3.80 -2.04 -5.61
N LYS A 42 2.57 -2.48 -5.93
CA LYS A 42 2.00 -3.71 -5.38
C LYS A 42 2.83 -4.89 -5.84
N HIS A 43 3.59 -5.49 -4.92
CA HIS A 43 4.25 -6.75 -5.18
C HIS A 43 3.15 -7.79 -5.36
N ARG A 44 3.01 -8.34 -6.57
CA ARG A 44 2.14 -9.50 -6.78
C ARG A 44 2.97 -10.72 -6.40
N PRO A 45 2.73 -11.36 -5.24
CA PRO A 45 3.40 -12.61 -4.92
C PRO A 45 3.10 -13.64 -6.01
N ALA A 46 4.06 -14.54 -6.26
CA ALA A 46 3.80 -15.64 -7.17
C ALA A 46 2.70 -16.54 -6.57
N MET A 47 1.91 -17.19 -7.42
CA MET A 47 0.85 -18.09 -6.94
C MET A 47 1.41 -19.22 -6.07
N SER A 48 2.66 -19.64 -6.31
CA SER A 48 3.40 -20.58 -5.46
C SER A 48 3.64 -20.07 -4.04
N ASP A 49 3.91 -18.77 -3.87
CA ASP A 49 4.16 -18.18 -2.55
C ASP A 49 2.86 -18.09 -1.75
N LEU A 50 1.76 -17.72 -2.42
CA LEU A 50 0.42 -17.68 -1.82
C LEU A 50 -0.06 -19.06 -1.36
N VAL A 51 0.16 -20.09 -2.17
CA VAL A 51 -0.21 -21.48 -1.80
C VAL A 51 0.60 -21.96 -0.61
N ARG A 52 1.89 -21.57 -0.50
CA ARG A 52 2.74 -21.94 0.64
C ARG A 52 2.30 -21.30 1.96
N GLU A 53 1.64 -20.16 1.93
CA GLU A 53 1.11 -19.51 3.14
C GLU A 53 -0.18 -20.18 3.67
N LEU A 54 -0.87 -20.95 2.82
CA LEU A 54 -2.15 -21.57 3.16
C LEU A 54 -2.01 -22.98 3.78
N VAL A 55 -0.83 -23.60 3.68
CA VAL A 55 -0.52 -24.97 4.16
C VAL A 55 0.43 -24.89 5.34
#